data_AF-A0AAV5W592-F1
#
_entry.id   AF-A0AAV5W592-F1
#
_cell.length_a   1.000
_cell.length_b   1.000
_cell.length_c   1.000
_cell.angle_alpha   90.00
_cell.angle_beta   90.00
_cell.angle_gamma   90.00
#
_symmetry.space_group_name_H-M   'P 1'
#
loop_
_entity.id
_entity.type
_entity.pdbx_description
1 polymer ?
#
loop_
_entity_poly.entity_id
_entity_poly.type
_entity_poly.pdbx_seq_one_letter_code
_entity_poly.pdbx_strand_id
1 'polypeptide(L)' 'VVNRVEAYLSTTKHVSIMKKLSVADKYRLKMLRSHCLSLFTTLAELKNITSDIFGELSEDTKKAVHERTLELID' A
#
# COMPACT_ATOMS: atom_id res chain seq x y z
N VAL A 1 11.41 14.81 8.88
CA VAL A 1 11.52 14.68 7.41
C VAL A 1 10.58 13.61 6.87
N VAL A 2 10.57 12.39 7.44
CA VAL A 2 9.70 11.26 7.03
C VAL A 2 8.23 11.65 6.83
N ASN A 3 7.61 12.35 7.80
CA ASN A 3 6.20 12.75 7.71
C ASN A 3 5.89 13.67 6.51
N ARG A 4 6.83 14.51 6.07
CA ARG A 4 6.63 15.39 4.89
C ARG A 4 6.68 14.59 3.59
N VAL A 5 7.54 13.57 3.53
CA VAL A 5 7.66 12.66 2.38
C VAL A 5 6.39 11.82 2.24
N GLU A 6 5.89 11.26 3.34
CA GLU A 6 4.63 10.49 3.33
C GLU A 6 3.45 11.37 2.90
N ALA A 7 3.30 12.58 3.45
CA ALA A 7 2.23 13.49 3.07
C ALA A 7 2.28 13.90 1.58
N TYR A 8 3.48 14.16 1.05
CA TYR A 8 3.67 14.49 -0.36
C TYR A 8 3.33 13.30 -1.28
N LEU A 9 3.83 12.10 -0.95
CA LEU A 9 3.56 10.90 -1.74
C LEU A 9 2.09 10.51 -1.69
N SER A 10 1.40 10.67 -0.57
CA SER A 10 -0.04 10.40 -0.47
C SER A 10 -0.86 11.29 -1.41
N THR A 11 -0.50 12.57 -1.52
CA THR A 11 -1.26 13.57 -2.32
C THR A 11 -0.90 13.58 -3.81
N THR A 12 0.25 13.02 -4.21
CA THR A 12 0.71 13.04 -5.60
C THR A 12 -0.16 12.15 -6.51
N LYS A 13 -0.73 12.71 -7.58
CA LYS A 13 -1.61 11.97 -8.51
C LYS A 13 -0.88 11.21 -9.62
N HIS A 14 0.33 11.64 -9.97
CA HIS A 14 1.09 11.08 -11.11
C HIS A 14 1.85 9.78 -10.78
N VAL A 15 1.85 9.35 -9.52
CA VAL A 15 2.50 8.10 -9.10
C VAL A 15 1.40 7.08 -8.83
N SER A 16 1.45 5.94 -9.53
CA SER A 16 0.52 4.83 -9.30
C SER A 16 0.56 4.37 -7.84
N ILE A 17 -0.57 3.91 -7.32
CA ILE A 17 -0.67 3.37 -5.95
C ILE A 17 0.34 2.23 -5.73
N MET A 18 0.55 1.36 -6.73
CA MET A 18 1.55 0.28 -6.69
C MET A 18 2.95 0.80 -6.38
N LYS A 19 3.43 1.76 -7.18
CA LYS A 19 4.73 2.39 -6.97
C LYS A 19 4.85 3.10 -5.62
N LYS A 20 3.77 3.73 -5.14
CA LYS A 20 3.74 4.32 -3.78
C LYS A 20 3.86 3.23 -2.70
N LEU A 21 3.17 2.10 -2.87
CA LEU A 21 3.21 0.97 -1.95
C LEU A 21 4.60 0.33 -1.91
N SER A 22 5.25 0.12 -3.06
CA SER A 22 6.64 -0.38 -3.12
C SER A 22 7.63 0.57 -2.46
N VAL A 23 7.49 1.88 -2.66
CA VAL A 23 8.31 2.90 -1.97
C VAL A 23 8.04 2.87 -0.47
N ALA A 24 6.76 2.76 -0.07
CA ALA A 24 6.39 2.69 1.32
C ALA A 24 6.97 1.47 2.03
N ASP A 25 6.96 0.31 1.36
CA ASP A 25 7.56 -0.92 1.85
C ASP A 25 9.09 -0.77 1.99
N LYS A 26 9.77 -0.38 0.90
CA LYS A 26 11.23 -0.22 0.84
C LYS A 26 11.79 0.71 1.91
N TYR A 27 11.09 1.81 2.19
CA TYR A 27 11.53 2.83 3.16
C TYR A 27 10.78 2.78 4.49
N ARG A 28 9.98 1.71 4.74
CA ARG A 28 9.21 1.50 5.98
C ARG A 28 8.30 2.69 6.34
N LEU A 29 7.69 3.31 5.33
CA LEU A 29 6.79 4.45 5.45
C LEU A 29 5.37 3.94 5.79
N LYS A 30 5.13 3.73 7.10
CA LYS A 30 3.90 3.10 7.59
C LYS A 30 2.63 3.88 7.25
N MET A 31 2.65 5.21 7.34
CA MET A 31 1.45 6.02 7.04
C MET A 31 1.13 5.97 5.55
N LEU A 32 2.16 6.03 4.70
CA LEU A 32 1.97 5.93 3.25
C LEU A 32 1.45 4.53 2.86
N ARG A 33 1.97 3.47 3.49
CA ARG A 33 1.48 2.10 3.27
C ARG A 33 0.00 1.98 3.62
N SER A 34 -0.38 2.39 4.84
CA SER A 34 -1.78 2.35 5.29
C SER A 34 -2.68 3.18 4.37
N HIS A 35 -2.23 4.36 3.94
CA HIS A 35 -2.96 5.17 2.99
C HIS A 35 -3.15 4.44 1.65
N CYS A 36 -2.10 3.86 1.07
CA CYS A 36 -2.20 3.12 -0.19
C CYS A 36 -3.18 1.95 -0.08
N LEU A 37 -3.15 1.19 1.02
CA LEU A 37 -4.05 0.06 1.24
C LEU A 37 -5.51 0.50 1.45
N SER A 38 -5.73 1.65 2.09
CA SER A 38 -7.08 2.22 2.29
C SER A 38 -7.77 2.65 1.00
N LEU A 39 -7.00 2.92 -0.06
CA LEU A 39 -7.56 3.30 -1.37
C LEU A 39 -8.18 2.11 -2.11
N PHE A 40 -7.90 0.86 -1.70
CA PHE A 40 -8.55 -0.31 -2.25
C PHE A 40 -9.89 -0.52 -1.57
N THR A 41 -10.97 -0.45 -2.35
CA THR A 41 -12.35 -0.55 -1.85
C THR A 41 -12.97 -1.90 -2.14
N THR A 42 -12.33 -2.71 -3.00
CA THR A 42 -12.79 -4.05 -3.34
C THR A 42 -11.65 -5.07 -3.29
N LEU A 43 -12.01 -6.33 -3.04
CA LEU A 43 -11.05 -7.45 -3.08
C LEU A 43 -10.40 -7.62 -4.47
N ALA A 44 -11.14 -7.32 -5.54
CA ALA A 44 -10.63 -7.43 -6.91
C ALA A 44 -9.49 -6.42 -7.18
N GLU A 45 -9.66 -5.17 -6.73
CA GLU A 45 -8.61 -4.15 -6.83
C GLU A 45 -7.36 -4.55 -6.05
N LEU A 46 -7.55 -5.00 -4.80
CA LEU A 46 -6.44 -5.41 -3.93
C LEU A 46 -5.69 -6.61 -4.52
N LYS A 47 -6.41 -7.61 -5.03
CA LYS A 47 -5.82 -8.82 -5.63
C LYS A 47 -5.02 -8.50 -6.89
N ASN A 48 -5.58 -7.72 -7.81
CA ASN A 48 -4.92 -7.38 -9.08
C ASN A 48 -3.62 -6.58 -8.87
N ILE A 49 -3.59 -5.73 -7.85
CA ILE A 49 -2.44 -4.87 -7.59
C ILE A 49 -1.37 -5.58 -6.80
N THR A 50 -1.79 -6.44 -5.86
CA THR A 50 -0.81 -7.20 -5.10
C THR A 50 -0.19 -8.29 -5.95
N SER A 51 -0.92 -8.99 -6.84
CA SER A 51 -0.35 -10.09 -7.64
C SER A 51 0.98 -9.76 -8.33
N ASP A 52 1.13 -8.52 -8.81
CA ASP A 52 2.29 -8.09 -9.59
C ASP A 52 3.53 -7.80 -8.74
N ILE A 53 3.34 -7.42 -7.47
CA ILE A 53 4.45 -7.01 -6.58
C ILE A 53 4.54 -7.83 -5.28
N PHE A 54 3.56 -8.69 -4.99
CA PHE A 54 3.39 -9.33 -3.67
C PHE A 54 4.60 -10.18 -3.28
N GLY A 55 5.23 -10.83 -4.25
CA GLY A 55 6.44 -11.62 -4.02
C GLY A 55 7.63 -10.79 -3.53
N GLU A 56 7.69 -9.50 -3.90
CA GLU A 56 8.78 -8.58 -3.58
C GLU A 56 8.54 -7.78 -2.29
N LEU A 57 7.29 -7.75 -1.80
CA LEU A 57 6.93 -7.03 -0.58
C LEU A 57 7.51 -7.69 0.67
N SER A 58 7.87 -6.88 1.66
CA SER A 58 8.23 -7.38 2.98
C SER A 58 7.07 -8.10 3.68
N GLU A 59 7.40 -9.00 4.62
CA GLU A 59 6.40 -9.70 5.44
C GLU A 59 5.49 -8.74 6.21
N ASP A 60 6.00 -7.61 6.67
CA ASP A 60 5.22 -6.58 7.35
C ASP A 60 4.13 -6.00 6.43
N THR A 61 4.42 -5.83 5.15
CA THR A 61 3.45 -5.30 4.19
C THR A 61 2.50 -6.37 3.69
N LYS A 62 2.95 -7.63 3.53
CA LYS A 62 2.06 -8.77 3.27
C LYS A 62 1.04 -8.96 4.39
N LYS A 63 1.48 -8.81 5.65
CA LYS A 63 0.57 -8.81 6.81
C LYS A 63 -0.47 -7.69 6.71
N ALA A 64 -0.05 -6.47 6.39
CA ALA A 64 -0.98 -5.35 6.23
C ALA A 64 -1.97 -5.55 5.06
N VAL A 65 -1.55 -6.20 3.97
CA VAL A 65 -2.45 -6.61 2.87
C VAL A 65 -3.46 -7.63 3.37
N HIS A 66 -3.05 -8.61 4.16
CA HIS A 66 -3.94 -9.63 4.72
C HIS A 66 -4.98 -8.99 5.66
N GLU A 67 -4.55 -8.09 6.55
CA GLU A 67 -5.45 -7.31 7.42
C GLU A 67 -6.48 -6.54 6.58
N ARG A 68 -6.04 -5.84 5.52
CA ARG A 68 -6.96 -5.12 4.62
C ARG A 68 -7.90 -6.05 3.86
N THR A 69 -7.48 -7.27 3.56
CA THR A 69 -8.33 -8.29 2.92
C THR A 69 -9.46 -8.70 3.83
N LEU A 70 -9.18 -8.92 5.13
CA LEU A 70 -10.20 -9.25 6.13
C LEU A 70 -11.23 -8.12 6.27
N GLU A 71 -10.77 -6.87 6.34
CA GLU A 71 -11.64 -5.68 6.41
C GLU A 71 -12.58 -5.49 5.20
N LEU A 72 -12.27 -6.10 4.06
CA LEU A 72 -13.08 -6.02 2.83
C LEU A 72 -14.04 -7.21 2.66
N ILE A 73 -13.93 -8.22 3.52
CA ILE A 73 -14.81 -9.39 3.54
C ILE A 73 -15.97 -9.20 4.51
N ASP A 74 -15.73 -8.51 5.63
CA ASP A 74 -16.73 -8.12 6.63
C ASP A 74 -17.63 -6.97 6.14
#